data_AF-A0A176YFM9-F1
#
_entry.id   AF-A0A176YFM9-F1
#
_cell.length_a   1.000
_cell.length_b   1.000
_cell.length_c   1.000
_cell.angle_alpha   90.00
_cell.angle_beta   90.00
_cell.angle_gamma   90.00
#
_symmetry.space_group_name_H-M   'P 1'
#
loop_
_entity.id
_entity.type
_entity.pdbx_description
1 polymer ?
#
loop_
_entity_poly.entity_id
_entity_poly.type
_entity_poly.pdbx_seq_one_letter_code
_entity_poly.pdbx_strand_id
1 'polypeptide(L)'
;MALSDGEIAIIKGMLARGDRQSDIAAYFGGSNGGRVSEINTGNSALGRRASTIAAASSSELPPPGPYFVSGRAAIRAKETLAALRDLIDQTLEEINNWEASSKDGG
;
A
#
# COMPACT_ATOMS: atom_id res chain seq x y z
N MET A 1 15.27 2.46 -11.83
CA MET A 1 14.71 1.46 -10.88
C MET A 1 13.92 0.43 -11.68
N ALA A 2 13.83 -0.84 -11.30
CA ALA A 2 13.02 -1.87 -12.00
C ALA A 2 11.71 -2.11 -11.23
N LEU A 3 10.56 -2.28 -11.91
CA LEU A 3 9.33 -2.73 -11.24
C LEU A 3 9.42 -4.24 -10.99
N SER A 4 9.04 -4.66 -9.79
CA SER A 4 8.87 -6.06 -9.45
C SER A 4 7.62 -6.65 -10.13
N ASP A 5 7.55 -7.97 -10.25
CA ASP A 5 6.38 -8.63 -10.86
C ASP A 5 5.09 -8.37 -10.07
N GLY A 6 5.16 -8.30 -8.75
CA GLY A 6 4.01 -7.95 -7.90
C GLY A 6 3.52 -6.51 -8.13
N GLU A 7 4.43 -5.56 -8.35
CA GLU A 7 4.04 -4.18 -8.67
C GLU A 7 3.40 -4.09 -10.05
N ILE A 8 3.89 -4.86 -11.03
CA ILE A 8 3.28 -4.98 -12.35
C ILE A 8 1.87 -5.58 -12.24
N ALA A 9 1.68 -6.63 -11.43
CA ALA A 9 0.38 -7.24 -11.18
C ALA A 9 -0.63 -6.24 -10.59
N ILE A 10 -0.21 -5.44 -9.60
CA ILE A 10 -1.05 -4.38 -9.01
C ILE A 10 -1.37 -3.31 -10.05
N ILE A 11 -0.39 -2.81 -10.81
CA ILE A 11 -0.63 -1.81 -11.87
C ILE A 11 -1.63 -2.33 -12.89
N LYS A 12 -1.50 -3.59 -13.33
CA LYS A 12 -2.46 -4.21 -14.26
C LYS A 12 -3.86 -4.30 -13.69
N GLY A 13 -4.00 -4.68 -12.41
CA GLY A 13 -5.31 -4.73 -11.77
C GLY A 13 -5.93 -3.35 -11.60
N MET A 14 -5.14 -2.32 -11.26
CA MET A 14 -5.61 -0.93 -11.22
C MET A 14 -6.03 -0.42 -12.60
N LEU A 15 -5.28 -0.73 -13.66
CA LEU A 15 -5.65 -0.41 -15.04
C LEU A 15 -6.95 -1.12 -15.46
N ALA A 16 -7.08 -2.41 -15.12
CA ALA A 16 -8.28 -3.20 -15.42
C ALA A 16 -9.52 -2.71 -14.65
N ARG A 17 -9.33 -2.17 -13.45
CA ARG A 17 -10.39 -1.50 -12.67
C ARG A 17 -10.84 -0.18 -13.30
N GLY A 18 -10.02 0.43 -14.15
CA GLY A 18 -10.29 1.72 -14.79
C GLY A 18 -9.65 2.93 -14.10
N ASP A 19 -8.68 2.70 -13.21
CA ASP A 19 -7.97 3.79 -12.53
C ASP A 19 -7.16 4.63 -13.54
N ARG A 20 -7.06 5.94 -13.29
CA ARG A 20 -6.27 6.83 -14.14
C ARG A 20 -4.78 6.53 -13.98
N GLN A 21 -4.03 6.55 -15.07
CA GLN A 21 -2.59 6.30 -15.03
C GLN A 21 -1.84 7.27 -14.10
N SER A 22 -2.31 8.52 -13.97
CA SER A 22 -1.78 9.51 -13.02
C SER A 22 -1.97 9.08 -11.56
N ASP A 23 -3.13 8.49 -11.24
CA ASP A 23 -3.43 8.02 -9.88
C ASP A 23 -2.61 6.77 -9.57
N ILE A 24 -2.49 5.85 -10.53
CA ILE A 24 -1.61 4.68 -10.40
C ILE A 24 -0.16 5.15 -10.16
N ALA A 25 0.33 6.11 -10.94
CA ALA A 25 1.67 6.65 -10.74
C ALA A 25 1.83 7.28 -9.34
N ALA A 26 0.85 8.07 -8.89
CA ALA A 26 0.84 8.70 -7.58
C ALA A 26 0.86 7.65 -6.44
N TYR A 27 0.16 6.53 -6.57
CA TYR A 27 0.20 5.43 -5.60
C TYR A 27 1.62 4.91 -5.36
N PHE A 28 2.43 4.80 -6.43
CA PHE A 28 3.82 4.37 -6.37
C PHE A 28 4.84 5.52 -6.19
N GLY A 29 4.41 6.72 -5.79
CA GLY A 29 5.31 7.85 -5.51
C GLY A 29 5.59 8.78 -6.71
N GLY A 30 4.73 8.80 -7.72
CA GLY A 30 4.68 9.81 -8.78
C GLY A 30 5.65 9.62 -9.96
N SER A 31 6.81 9.00 -9.75
CA SER A 31 7.85 8.85 -10.79
C SER A 31 7.61 7.73 -11.81
N ASN A 32 6.54 6.95 -11.66
CA ASN A 32 6.32 5.73 -12.45
C ASN A 32 5.37 5.90 -13.64
N GLY A 33 4.95 7.12 -13.99
CA GLY A 33 3.97 7.38 -15.08
C GLY A 33 4.36 6.77 -16.43
N GLY A 34 5.63 6.88 -16.84
CA GLY A 34 6.13 6.25 -18.07
C GLY A 34 5.98 4.73 -18.05
N ARG A 35 6.21 4.09 -16.89
CA ARG A 35 6.13 2.63 -16.73
C ARG A 35 4.70 2.13 -16.74
N VAL A 36 3.78 2.89 -16.14
CA VAL A 36 2.34 2.60 -16.18
C VAL A 36 1.86 2.64 -17.63
N SER A 37 2.30 3.64 -18.41
CA SER A 37 1.99 3.74 -19.84
C SER A 37 2.58 2.57 -20.65
N GLU A 38 3.82 2.18 -20.37
CA GLU A 38 4.46 1.01 -20.98
C GLU A 38 3.69 -0.30 -20.70
N ILE A 39 3.22 -0.49 -19.47
CA ILE A 39 2.39 -1.65 -19.07
C ILE A 39 1.03 -1.61 -19.77
N ASN A 40 0.41 -0.42 -19.85
CA ASN A 40 -0.90 -0.24 -20.48
C ASN A 40 -0.86 -0.46 -22.00
N THR A 41 0.19 0.00 -22.67
CA THR A 41 0.33 -0.11 -24.14
C THR A 41 0.85 -1.47 -24.58
N GLY A 42 1.56 -2.20 -23.73
CA GLY A 42 2.08 -3.54 -24.03
C GLY A 42 3.26 -3.58 -25.04
N ASN A 43 3.61 -2.45 -25.65
CA ASN A 43 4.54 -2.40 -26.79
C ASN A 43 6.02 -2.32 -26.37
N SER A 44 6.32 -2.02 -25.10
CA SER A 44 7.69 -2.00 -24.60
C SER A 44 8.16 -3.37 -24.12
N ALA A 45 9.45 -3.53 -23.85
CA ALA A 45 9.97 -4.75 -23.21
C ALA A 45 9.31 -5.01 -21.85
N LEU A 46 9.00 -3.94 -21.10
CA LEU A 46 8.25 -4.02 -19.85
C LEU A 46 6.78 -4.40 -20.09
N GLY A 47 6.15 -3.86 -21.13
CA GLY A 47 4.79 -4.25 -21.54
C GLY A 47 4.69 -5.73 -21.93
N ARG A 48 5.67 -6.26 -22.68
CA ARG A 48 5.76 -7.69 -23.02
C ARG A 48 6.02 -8.57 -21.81
N ARG A 49 6.83 -8.12 -20.85
CA ARG A 49 6.98 -8.84 -19.57
C ARG A 49 5.67 -8.79 -18.77
N ALA A 50 4.96 -7.67 -18.78
CA ALA A 50 3.69 -7.52 -18.10
C ALA A 50 2.58 -8.41 -18.70
N SER A 51 2.67 -8.80 -19.97
CA SER A 51 1.67 -9.70 -20.57
C SER A 51 1.68 -11.11 -19.95
N THR A 52 2.81 -11.58 -19.44
CA THR A 52 2.93 -12.90 -18.79
C THR A 52 2.53 -12.89 -17.31
N ILE A 53 2.37 -11.71 -16.72
CA ILE A 53 2.05 -11.54 -15.29
C ILE A 53 0.54 -11.39 -15.13
N ALA A 54 -0.10 -12.20 -14.29
CA ALA A 54 -1.53 -12.04 -14.01
C ALA A 54 -1.81 -10.68 -13.31
N ALA A 55 -2.96 -10.08 -13.59
CA ALA A 55 -3.40 -8.91 -12.83
C ALA A 55 -3.73 -9.34 -11.39
N ALA A 56 -3.39 -8.48 -10.42
CA ALA A 56 -3.77 -8.71 -9.03
C ALA A 56 -5.30 -8.70 -8.88
N SER A 57 -5.81 -9.53 -7.96
CA SER A 57 -7.24 -9.63 -7.67
C SER A 57 -7.77 -8.35 -7.03
N SER A 58 -9.08 -8.10 -7.12
CA SER A 58 -9.70 -6.89 -6.55
C SER A 58 -9.46 -6.72 -5.05
N SER A 59 -9.30 -7.82 -4.30
CA SER A 59 -8.97 -7.82 -2.87
C SER A 59 -7.53 -7.38 -2.55
N GLU A 60 -6.62 -7.47 -3.52
CA GLU A 60 -5.21 -7.09 -3.37
C GLU A 60 -4.91 -5.67 -3.85
N LEU A 61 -5.88 -5.04 -4.52
CA LEU A 61 -5.71 -3.70 -5.06
C LEU A 61 -5.87 -2.64 -3.98
N PRO A 62 -5.07 -1.56 -4.03
CA PRO A 62 -5.30 -0.42 -3.16
C PRO A 62 -6.67 0.22 -3.45
N PRO A 63 -7.24 0.99 -2.50
CA PRO A 63 -8.48 1.74 -2.73
C PRO A 63 -8.35 2.66 -3.95
N PRO A 64 -9.39 2.89 -4.76
CA PRO A 64 -9.30 3.78 -5.92
C PRO A 64 -8.88 5.21 -5.51
N GLY A 65 -8.11 5.86 -6.38
CA GLY A 65 -7.62 7.22 -6.19
C GLY A 65 -8.71 8.30 -6.17
N PRO A 66 -8.35 9.58 -6.03
CA PRO A 66 -7.00 10.15 -6.20
C PRO A 66 -6.10 10.01 -4.97
N TYR A 67 -4.79 9.82 -5.21
CA TYR A 67 -3.77 9.81 -4.14
C TYR A 67 -3.02 11.15 -4.14
N PHE A 68 -3.13 11.90 -3.05
CA PHE A 68 -2.49 13.23 -2.90
C PHE A 68 -1.02 13.16 -2.45
N VAL A 69 -0.58 12.01 -1.95
CA VAL A 69 0.79 11.69 -1.54
C VAL A 69 1.11 10.28 -2.08
N SER A 70 2.35 9.78 -1.91
CA SER A 70 2.69 8.38 -2.22
C SER A 70 1.71 7.43 -1.52
N GLY A 71 0.71 6.93 -2.26
CA GLY A 71 -0.45 6.24 -1.68
C GLY A 71 -0.05 5.00 -0.89
N ARG A 72 0.94 4.25 -1.39
CA ARG A 72 1.51 3.09 -0.69
C ARG A 72 2.19 3.49 0.61
N ALA A 73 2.93 4.60 0.63
CA ALA A 73 3.61 5.07 1.84
C ALA A 73 2.60 5.57 2.87
N ALA A 74 1.57 6.29 2.44
CA ALA A 74 0.51 6.79 3.33
C ALA A 74 -0.28 5.66 3.99
N ILE A 75 -0.64 4.61 3.24
CA ILE A 75 -1.34 3.43 3.79
C ILE A 75 -0.46 2.73 4.83
N ARG A 76 0.81 2.49 4.52
CA ARG A 76 1.75 1.88 5.48
C ARG A 76 1.93 2.72 6.73
N ALA A 77 2.08 4.04 6.58
CA ALA A 77 2.21 4.94 7.71
C ALA A 77 0.97 4.88 8.61
N LYS A 78 -0.23 4.85 8.02
CA LYS A 78 -1.49 4.68 8.76
C LYS A 78 -1.53 3.36 9.54
N GLU A 79 -1.16 2.24 8.91
CA GLU A 79 -1.12 0.92 9.57
C GLU A 79 -0.14 0.90 10.74
N THR A 80 1.07 1.44 10.54
CA THR A 80 2.06 1.56 11.62
C THR A 80 1.56 2.42 12.77
N LEU A 81 0.93 3.57 12.48
CA LEU A 81 0.38 4.45 13.53
C LEU A 81 -0.77 3.79 14.29
N ALA A 82 -1.61 3.00 13.61
CA ALA A 82 -2.66 2.23 14.26
C ALA A 82 -2.07 1.17 15.20
N ALA A 83 -1.09 0.39 14.73
CA ALA A 83 -0.41 -0.59 15.57
C ALA A 83 0.32 0.04 16.78
N LEU A 84 0.93 1.21 16.59
CA LEU A 84 1.56 1.96 17.68
C LEU A 84 0.55 2.44 18.71
N ARG A 85 -0.63 2.91 18.27
CA ARG A 85 -1.71 3.29 19.18
C ARG A 85 -2.17 2.10 20.03
N ASP A 86 -2.42 0.96 19.39
CA ASP A 86 -2.89 -0.25 20.10
C ASP A 86 -1.86 -0.72 21.14
N LEU A 87 -0.55 -0.61 20.81
CA LEU A 87 0.53 -0.92 21.75
C LEU A 87 0.59 0.05 22.94
N ILE A 88 0.40 1.35 22.70
CA ILE A 88 0.34 2.36 23.76
C ILE A 88 -0.83 2.06 24.70
N ASP A 89 -2.01 1.77 24.15
CA ASP A 89 -3.21 1.47 24.93
C ASP A 89 -2.99 0.24 25.82
N GLN A 90 -2.42 -0.84 25.28
CA GLN A 90 -2.05 -2.04 26.05
C GLN A 90 -1.05 -1.75 27.18
N THR A 91 -0.02 -0.96 26.88
CA THR A 91 1.03 -0.63 27.85
C THR A 91 0.45 0.19 29.01
N LEU A 92 -0.46 1.13 28.73
CA LEU A 92 -1.14 1.92 29.77
C LEU A 92 -2.04 1.04 30.65
N GLU A 93 -2.74 0.07 30.07
CA GLU A 93 -3.53 -0.90 30.85
C GLU A 93 -2.64 -1.74 31.78
N GLU A 94 -1.49 -2.21 31.29
CA GLU A 94 -0.52 -2.96 32.11
C GLU A 94 0.00 -2.13 33.30
N ILE A 95 0.35 -0.86 33.06
CA ILE A 95 0.80 0.06 34.11
C ILE A 95 -0.30 0.27 35.16
N ASN A 96 -1.54 0.54 34.73
CA ASN A 96 -2.66 0.75 35.65
C ASN A 96 -2.95 -0.50 36.50
N ASN A 97 -2.89 -1.69 35.89
CA ASN A 97 -3.08 -2.95 36.59
C ASN A 97 -1.96 -3.20 37.62
N TRP A 98 -0.71 -2.87 37.26
CA TRP A 98 0.41 -2.93 38.19
C TRP A 98 0.24 -1.97 39.37
N GLU A 99 -0.17 -0.72 39.13
CA GLU A 99 -0.43 0.26 40.20
C GLU A 99 -1.57 -0.15 41.14
N ALA A 100 -2.61 -0.79 40.60
CA ALA A 100 -3.72 -1.31 41.41
C ALA A 100 -3.26 -2.47 42.31
N SER A 101 -2.56 -3.46 41.73
CA SER A 101 -2.06 -4.62 42.48
C SER A 101 -1.01 -4.28 43.54
N SER A 102 -0.27 -3.19 43.37
CA SER A 102 0.73 -2.73 44.33
C SER A 102 0.15 -1.90 45.48
N LYS A 103 -1.09 -1.40 45.37
CA LYS A 103 -1.79 -0.68 46.46
C LYS A 103 -2.55 -1.59 47.42
N ASP A 104 -2.96 -2.79 46.99
CA ASP A 104 -3.70 -3.76 47.83
C ASP A 104 -2.80 -4.65 48.70
N GLY A 105 -1.47 -4.55 48.57
CA GLY A 105 -0.48 -5.39 49.28
C GLY A 105 0.22 -4.74 50.47
N GLY A 106 -0.26 -3.60 50.99
CA GLY A 106 0.35 -2.83 52.09
C GLY A 106 -0.47 -2.79 53.36
#